data_AF-A0A920QXT7-F1
#
_entry.id   AF-A0A920QXT7-F1
#
_cell.length_a   1.000
_cell.length_b   1.000
_cell.length_c   1.000
_cell.angle_alpha   90.00
_cell.angle_beta   90.00
_cell.angle_gamma   90.00
#
_symmetry.space_group_name_H-M   'P 1'
#
loop_
_entity.id
_entity.type
_entity.pdbx_description
1 polymer ?
#
loop_
_entity_poly.entity_id
_entity_poly.type
_entity_poly.pdbx_seq_one_letter_code
_entity_poly.pdbx_strand_id
1 'polypeptide(L)'
;MIQREVAQNMVAKPGKMTTLSVMSQLYGYPKIIRYVSPGCFRPMPTVTSAIVHIEVYKSPYFNLRNDRNFTRLVKAGFSSSESKSITLFGMEST
;
A
#
# COMPACT_ATOMS: atom_id res chain seq x y z
N MET A 1 -1.16 2.77 14.64
CA MET A 1 -1.23 1.28 14.66
C MET A 1 -2.47 0.86 13.90
N ILE A 2 -2.43 -0.27 13.21
CA ILE A 2 -3.53 -0.72 12.35
C ILE A 2 -3.76 -2.23 12.49
N GLN A 3 -4.88 -2.76 12.03
CA GLN A 3 -5.12 -4.21 12.02
C GLN A 3 -4.08 -4.94 11.17
N ARG A 4 -3.70 -6.16 11.59
CA ARG A 4 -2.68 -6.99 10.92
C ARG A 4 -2.94 -7.16 9.43
N GLU A 5 -4.18 -7.43 9.03
CA GLU A 5 -4.53 -7.67 7.63
C GLU A 5 -4.35 -6.41 6.77
N VAL A 6 -4.73 -5.25 7.31
CA VAL A 6 -4.54 -3.97 6.61
C VAL A 6 -3.06 -3.65 6.48
N ALA A 7 -2.27 -3.89 7.53
CA ALA A 7 -0.81 -3.73 7.47
C ALA A 7 -0.17 -4.66 6.42
N GLN A 8 -0.62 -5.91 6.34
CA GLN A 8 -0.17 -6.86 5.31
C GLN A 8 -0.55 -6.42 3.91
N ASN A 9 -1.75 -5.85 3.74
CA ASN A 9 -2.18 -5.27 2.47
C ASN A 9 -1.27 -4.10 2.08
N MET A 10 -0.95 -3.18 3.00
CA MET A 10 -0.09 -2.03 2.68
C MET A 10 1.30 -2.43 2.14
N VAL A 11 1.87 -3.52 2.66
CA VAL A 11 3.21 -4.02 2.26
C VAL A 11 3.16 -5.14 1.22
N ALA A 12 1.99 -5.43 0.64
CA ALA A 12 1.82 -6.52 -0.31
C ALA A 12 2.68 -6.30 -1.57
N LYS A 13 3.27 -7.39 -2.09
CA LYS A 13 4.08 -7.41 -3.31
C LYS A 13 3.20 -7.52 -4.57
N PRO A 14 3.72 -7.14 -5.76
CA PRO A 14 2.98 -7.28 -7.02
C PRO A 14 2.42 -8.70 -7.18
N GLY A 15 1.18 -8.80 -7.67
CA GLY A 15 0.40 -10.05 -7.72
C GLY A 15 -0.54 -10.27 -6.52
N LYS A 16 -0.30 -9.60 -5.38
CA LYS A 16 -1.23 -9.54 -4.23
C LYS A 16 -1.57 -8.11 -3.80
N MET A 17 -1.20 -7.13 -4.61
CA MET A 17 -1.46 -5.71 -4.33
C MET A 17 -2.93 -5.38 -4.51
N THR A 18 -3.47 -4.65 -3.53
CA THR A 18 -4.77 -3.99 -3.62
C THR A 18 -4.55 -2.50 -3.87
N THR A 19 -5.64 -1.75 -4.12
CA THR A 19 -5.59 -0.29 -4.26
C THR A 19 -4.87 0.38 -3.09
N LEU A 20 -5.06 -0.12 -1.87
CA LEU A 20 -4.41 0.40 -0.67
C LEU A 20 -2.89 0.18 -0.71
N SER A 21 -2.45 -0.99 -1.17
CA SER A 21 -1.02 -1.32 -1.34
C SER A 21 -0.36 -0.34 -2.29
N VAL A 22 -0.99 -0.10 -3.45
CA VAL A 22 -0.46 0.78 -4.49
C VAL A 22 -0.41 2.22 -4.01
N MET A 23 -1.50 2.72 -3.40
CA MET A 23 -1.51 4.08 -2.84
C MET A 23 -0.46 4.23 -1.75
N SER A 24 -0.37 3.29 -0.80
CA SER A 24 0.59 3.37 0.30
C SER A 24 2.04 3.35 -0.21
N GLN A 25 2.34 2.52 -1.21
CA GLN A 25 3.67 2.39 -1.80
C GLN A 25 4.02 3.52 -2.78
N LEU A 26 3.01 4.21 -3.31
CA LEU A 26 3.19 5.40 -4.17
C LEU A 26 3.69 6.59 -3.36
N TYR A 27 3.07 6.85 -2.20
CA TYR A 27 3.41 8.00 -1.35
C TYR A 27 4.62 7.73 -0.42
N GLY A 28 4.98 6.47 -0.19
CA GLY A 28 6.11 6.13 0.67
C GLY A 28 6.47 4.64 0.62
N TYR A 29 7.39 4.23 1.48
CA TYR A 29 7.79 2.83 1.62
C TYR A 29 7.25 2.25 2.93
N PRO A 30 6.08 1.59 2.93
CA PRO A 30 5.51 0.98 4.12
C PRO A 30 6.28 -0.29 4.52
N LYS A 31 6.55 -0.44 5.81
CA LYS A 31 7.18 -1.62 6.44
C LYS A 31 6.42 -2.00 7.71
N ILE A 32 6.17 -3.29 7.91
CA ILE A 32 5.68 -3.80 9.19
C ILE A 32 6.87 -3.92 10.13
N ILE A 33 6.86 -3.14 11.22
CA ILE A 33 7.92 -3.19 12.23
C ILE A 33 7.68 -4.33 13.20
N ARG A 34 6.43 -4.48 13.67
CA ARG A 34 6.07 -5.50 14.66
C ARG A 34 4.57 -5.77 14.70
N TYR A 35 4.19 -6.99 15.06
CA TYR A 35 2.83 -7.35 15.43
C TYR A 35 2.58 -7.17 16.93
N VAL A 36 1.40 -6.68 17.28
CA VAL A 36 0.98 -6.44 18.67
C VAL A 36 -0.22 -7.34 18.97
N SER A 37 -0.05 -8.16 20.00
CA SER A 37 -1.07 -9.09 20.48
C SER A 37 -2.27 -8.31 21.04
N PRO A 38 -3.51 -8.80 20.87
CA PRO A 38 -4.69 -8.17 21.45
C PRO A 38 -4.63 -8.01 22.98
N GLY A 39 -3.88 -8.87 23.67
CA GLY A 39 -3.72 -8.80 25.13
C GLY A 39 -3.04 -7.53 25.65
N CYS A 40 -2.46 -6.72 24.76
CA CYS A 40 -1.90 -5.40 25.10
C CYS A 40 -2.95 -4.28 25.18
N PHE A 41 -4.21 -4.55 24.83
CA PHE A 41 -5.29 -3.55 24.77
C PHE A 41 -6.40 -3.84 25.78
N ARG A 42 -7.09 -2.78 26.23
CA ARG A 42 -8.27 -2.86 27.11
C ARG A 42 -9.36 -1.91 26.61
N PRO A 43 -10.58 -2.39 26.32
CA PRO A 43 -10.99 -3.80 26.25
C PRO A 43 -10.23 -4.58 25.15
N MET A 44 -10.13 -5.91 25.31
CA MET A 44 -9.36 -6.76 24.39
C MET A 44 -10.04 -6.82 23.02
N PRO A 45 -9.39 -6.39 21.92
CA PRO A 45 -9.94 -6.50 20.58
C PRO A 45 -9.90 -7.96 20.10
N THR A 46 -10.79 -8.32 19.18
CA THR A 46 -10.82 -9.67 18.58
C THR A 46 -9.71 -9.90 17.56
N VAL A 47 -9.01 -8.84 17.13
CA VAL A 47 -8.07 -8.87 16.01
C VAL A 47 -6.67 -8.44 16.44
N THR A 48 -5.66 -9.10 15.86
CA THR A 48 -4.24 -8.75 16.05
C THR A 48 -3.92 -7.42 15.37
N SER A 49 -3.15 -6.58 16.05
CA SER A 49 -2.70 -5.29 15.54
C SER A 49 -1.27 -5.36 14.99
N ALA A 50 -0.89 -4.37 14.21
CA ALA A 50 0.44 -4.21 13.63
C ALA A 50 0.90 -2.74 13.71
N ILE A 51 2.19 -2.58 13.93
CA ILE A 51 2.90 -1.30 13.82
C ILE A 51 3.49 -1.25 12.41
N VAL A 52 3.05 -0.25 11.64
CA VAL A 52 3.57 0.04 10.31
C VAL A 52 4.36 1.33 10.37
N HIS A 53 5.57 1.30 9.84
CA HIS A 53 6.38 2.49 9.58
C HIS A 53 6.28 2.81 8.09
N ILE A 54 6.02 4.08 7.75
CA ILE A 54 5.95 4.52 6.36
C ILE A 54 7.02 5.58 6.19
N GLU A 55 8.03 5.24 5.40
CA GLU A 55 9.05 6.20 4.99
C GLU A 55 8.50 7.02 3.82
N VAL A 56 8.05 8.25 4.08
CA VAL A 56 7.46 9.11 3.05
C VAL A 56 8.57 9.64 2.14
N TYR A 57 8.41 9.50 0.83
CA TYR A 57 9.40 10.01 -0.11
C TYR A 57 9.37 11.55 -0.14
N LYS A 58 10.56 12.20 -0.14
CA LYS A 58 10.67 13.67 -0.25
C LYS A 58 10.11 14.22 -1.57
N SER A 59 10.12 13.39 -2.60
CA SER A 59 9.46 13.56 -3.89
C SER A 59 8.89 12.20 -4.27
N PRO A 60 7.67 12.10 -4.83
CA PRO A 60 7.18 10.82 -5.33
C PRO A 60 8.20 10.22 -6.30
N TYR A 61 8.41 8.90 -6.21
CA TYR A 61 9.41 8.16 -7.01
C TYR A 61 9.21 8.36 -8.52
N PHE A 62 7.97 8.67 -8.92
CA PHE A 62 7.62 9.22 -10.23
C PHE A 62 7.37 10.71 -10.11
N ASN A 63 7.88 11.48 -11.07
CA ASN A 63 7.59 12.89 -11.23
C ASN A 63 6.11 13.04 -11.64
N LEU A 64 5.21 12.94 -10.66
CA LEU A 64 3.75 12.97 -10.81
C LEU A 64 3.33 14.40 -11.14
N ARG A 65 3.60 14.81 -12.38
CA ARG A 65 3.20 16.09 -12.97
C ARG A 65 1.69 16.37 -12.87
N ASN A 66 0.88 15.38 -12.46
CA ASN A 66 -0.55 15.55 -12.21
C ASN A 66 -1.11 14.49 -11.23
N ASP A 67 -0.88 14.68 -9.94
CA ASP A 67 -1.24 13.79 -8.82
C ASP A 67 -2.72 13.34 -8.83
N ARG A 68 -3.61 14.22 -9.31
CA ARG A 68 -5.06 13.93 -9.45
C ARG A 68 -5.39 12.94 -10.56
N ASN A 69 -4.66 12.98 -11.68
CA ASN A 69 -4.92 12.09 -12.82
C ASN A 69 -4.41 10.67 -12.52
N PHE A 70 -3.27 10.55 -11.83
CA PHE A 70 -2.73 9.24 -11.47
C PHE A 70 -3.57 8.54 -10.40
N THR A 71 -4.01 9.27 -9.37
CA THR A 71 -4.95 8.73 -8.37
C THR A 71 -6.25 8.27 -9.03
N ARG A 72 -6.75 9.01 -10.02
CA ARG A 72 -7.93 8.61 -10.81
C ARG A 72 -7.65 7.40 -11.69
N LEU A 73 -6.47 7.29 -12.30
CA LEU A 73 -6.06 6.14 -13.11
C LEU A 73 -5.95 4.87 -12.27
N VAL A 74 -5.31 4.93 -11.09
CA VAL A 74 -5.21 3.78 -10.20
C VAL A 74 -6.59 3.41 -9.64
N LYS A 75 -7.40 4.39 -9.23
CA LYS A 75 -8.79 4.12 -8.81
C LYS A 75 -9.61 3.52 -9.93
N ALA A 76 -9.47 3.98 -11.17
CA ALA A 76 -10.16 3.41 -12.33
C ALA A 76 -9.66 1.99 -12.64
N GLY A 77 -8.34 1.75 -12.61
CA GLY A 77 -7.73 0.45 -12.86
C GLY A 77 -8.08 -0.61 -11.81
N PHE A 78 -8.35 -0.20 -10.57
CA PHE A 78 -8.81 -1.09 -9.51
C PHE A 78 -10.34 -1.04 -9.25
N SER A 79 -11.09 -0.19 -9.97
CA SER A 79 -12.56 -0.14 -9.88
C SER A 79 -13.23 -1.19 -10.78
N SER A 80 -12.52 -1.70 -11.79
CA SER A 80 -12.96 -2.85 -12.56
C SER A 80 -12.45 -4.12 -11.89
N SER A 81 -13.38 -4.81 -11.25
CA SER A 81 -13.19 -6.12 -10.65
C SER A 81 -13.04 -7.20 -11.73
N GLU A 82 -11.99 -7.11 -12.57
CA GLU A 82 -11.48 -8.23 -13.36
C GLU A 82 -9.96 -8.10 -13.52
N SER A 83 -9.26 -9.04 -12.88
CA SER A 83 -7.88 -9.45 -13.12
C SER A 83 -7.23 -8.91 -14.41
N LYS A 84 -6.30 -7.95 -14.27
CA LYS A 84 -5.13 -7.92 -15.15
C LYS A 84 -3.96 -7.23 -14.48
N SER A 85 -2.89 -8.01 -14.34
CA SER A 85 -1.55 -7.56 -13.96
C SER A 85 -1.20 -6.29 -14.71
N ILE A 86 -1.13 -5.16 -14.01
CA ILE A 86 -0.50 -3.94 -14.53
C ILE A 86 1.00 -4.17 -14.40
N THR A 87 1.56 -4.86 -15.39
CA THR A 87 3.00 -5.01 -15.58
C THR A 87 3.52 -3.68 -16.10
N LEU A 88 4.01 -2.82 -15.20
CA LEU A 88 4.85 -1.67 -15.55
C LEU A 88 6.28 -2.16 -15.85
N PHE A 89 6.47 -2.78 -17.02
CA PHE A 89 7.77 -2.94 -17.71
C PHE A 89 7.63 -2.18 -19.04
N GLY A 90 8.54 -1.35 -19.51
CA GLY A 90 9.81 -0.87 -18.98
C GLY A 90 10.18 0.40 -19.75
N MET A 91 10.78 1.37 -19.04
CA MET A 91 11.60 2.39 -19.67
C MET A 91 13.04 1.93 -19.44
N GLU A 92 13.52 1.03 -20.31
CA GLU A 92 14.96 0.92 -20.51
C GLU A 92 15.38 2.10 -21.38
N SER A 93 16.12 3.01 -20.77
CA SER A 93 16.90 4.04 -21.41
C SER A 93 18.07 3.40 -22.16
N THR A 94 18.17 3.64 -23.45
CA THR A 94 19.44 3.68 -24.20
C THR A 94 19.43 4.92 -25.07
#